data_AF-A0A8T0IEZ1-F1
#
_entry.id   AF-A0A8T0IEZ1-F1
#
_cell.length_a   1.000
_cell.length_b   1.000
_cell.length_c   1.000
_cell.angle_alpha   90.00
_cell.angle_beta   90.00
_cell.angle_gamma   90.00
#
_symmetry.space_group_name_H-M   'P 1'
#
loop_
_entity.id
_entity.type
_entity.pdbx_description
1 polymer ?
#
loop_
_entity_poly.entity_id
_entity_poly.type
_entity_poly.pdbx_seq_one_letter_code
_entity_poly.pdbx_strand_id
1 'polypeptide(L)'
;MYNKKWSRGNSMEMSRQLGYSMRSTEYDDDDFSDLGRSMRTDVGRSMRTEHHIGRSMRLTDEPPLSRELDETQQSWLLEPNNKKKQPRVNLGFGASCTRRCFLWSICIFLTCAIIVALSLVTWKFAPKKHRTLSAPDNYTIALGKALTFFDIQKSGNLASDGKNDILWRGASARSDGQAAQNGSAAVNLTGGFYDAGDNIKFGFPGAYAITLLSWSVIEYRAKFVATGELDHAKSLIKWGTDYMLKTFNASGVDKIYCQVGLGGGAKPNDHYCWERPEDLDHFHDTRRSAIAVTSGSDLAGEMAAALSAASIVFKDQPGYSLKLVRGAKALYAFAKFRPAPFADGLPSSERAFYNSSHFNDELIWGSTWLYLATGNLTYLGDATIRATDNSNRRGGNPFGVFDWDNKLAGAQLLLTRLRMLQGPGYPYEQVLKQYNNETNLAMCAYLPQFKTFNRTAGPEFFPF
;
A
#
# COMPACT_ATOMS: atom_id res chain seq x y z
N MET A 1 2.76 -24.08 -51.84
CA MET A 1 3.15 -22.71 -52.26
C MET A 1 2.28 -21.76 -51.44
N TYR A 2 2.74 -21.19 -50.32
CA TYR A 2 3.73 -20.12 -50.21
C TYR A 2 4.67 -20.37 -49.03
N ASN A 3 5.96 -20.35 -49.34
CA ASN A 3 7.08 -20.40 -48.40
C ASN A 3 7.48 -18.95 -48.08
N LYS A 4 7.42 -18.53 -46.81
CA LYS A 4 8.20 -17.38 -46.33
C LYS A 4 9.00 -17.81 -45.10
N LYS A 5 10.28 -18.08 -45.36
CA LYS A 5 11.35 -18.25 -44.39
C LYS A 5 11.37 -17.06 -43.43
N TRP A 6 11.27 -17.32 -42.13
CA TRP A 6 11.76 -16.41 -41.10
C TRP A 6 13.11 -16.92 -40.62
N SER A 7 14.16 -16.13 -40.86
CA SER A 7 15.50 -16.37 -40.35
C SER A 7 15.58 -15.91 -38.90
N ARG A 8 16.04 -16.81 -38.01
CA ARG A 8 16.48 -16.47 -36.65
C ARG A 8 17.71 -15.56 -36.72
N GLY A 9 17.65 -14.44 -36.01
CA GLY A 9 18.76 -13.54 -35.76
C GLY A 9 18.89 -13.25 -34.27
N ASN A 10 19.85 -13.93 -33.65
CA ASN A 10 20.66 -13.59 -32.47
C ASN A 10 19.97 -13.08 -31.19
N SER A 11 19.80 -14.05 -30.29
CA SER A 11 20.16 -13.97 -28.86
C SER A 11 21.24 -12.92 -28.56
N MET A 12 20.96 -12.02 -27.61
CA MET A 12 22.00 -11.28 -26.90
C MET A 12 22.05 -11.81 -25.46
N GLU A 13 22.95 -12.77 -25.31
CA GLU A 13 23.55 -13.26 -24.09
C GLU A 13 24.53 -12.17 -23.58
N MET A 14 24.40 -11.74 -22.31
CA MET A 14 25.48 -10.99 -21.66
C MET A 14 25.63 -11.46 -20.21
N SER A 15 26.40 -12.53 -20.09
CA SER A 15 27.00 -13.05 -18.86
C SER A 15 28.18 -12.18 -18.44
N ARG A 16 28.30 -11.97 -17.12
CA ARG A 16 29.42 -11.33 -16.42
C ARG A 16 30.76 -12.06 -16.64
N GLN A 17 31.86 -11.28 -16.58
CA GLN A 17 33.21 -11.55 -16.01
C GLN A 17 34.26 -10.78 -16.85
N LEU A 18 35.33 -10.12 -16.37
CA LEU A 18 36.16 -10.13 -15.16
C LEU A 18 37.03 -8.85 -15.15
N GLY A 19 37.66 -8.53 -14.01
CA GLY A 19 38.99 -7.90 -14.04
C GLY A 19 39.20 -6.69 -13.15
N TYR A 20 39.43 -6.92 -11.85
CA TYR A 20 40.21 -6.01 -11.02
C TYR A 20 41.69 -6.08 -11.47
N SER A 21 42.31 -4.94 -11.71
CA SER A 21 43.77 -4.79 -11.72
C SER A 21 44.14 -3.51 -10.97
N MET A 22 44.68 -3.68 -9.76
CA MET A 22 45.41 -2.64 -9.05
C MET A 22 46.67 -2.27 -9.83
N ARG A 23 46.97 -0.97 -9.93
CA ARG A 23 48.36 -0.51 -9.98
C ARG A 23 48.50 0.83 -9.27
N SER A 24 49.48 0.84 -8.39
CA SER A 24 49.97 1.88 -7.50
C SER A 24 50.57 3.09 -8.21
N THR A 25 50.43 4.26 -7.59
CA THR A 25 51.45 5.30 -7.56
C THR A 25 51.46 5.94 -6.18
N GLU A 26 52.58 5.77 -5.48
CA GLU A 26 53.03 6.51 -4.30
C GLU A 26 53.09 8.02 -4.58
N TYR A 27 52.86 8.85 -3.55
CA TYR A 27 53.91 9.73 -3.01
C TYR A 27 53.52 10.26 -1.62
N ASP A 28 54.52 10.26 -0.75
CA ASP A 28 54.56 10.58 0.67
C ASP A 28 54.52 12.08 0.98
N ASP A 29 54.17 12.39 2.24
CA ASP A 29 54.90 13.21 3.23
C ASP A 29 53.87 13.70 4.29
N ASP A 30 53.88 13.17 5.53
CA ASP A 30 54.74 13.56 6.67
C ASP A 30 54.50 15.02 7.11
N ASP A 31 54.42 15.43 8.37
CA ASP A 31 54.52 14.85 9.71
C ASP A 31 54.19 16.04 10.65
N PHE A 32 53.61 15.81 11.83
CA PHE A 32 54.00 16.47 13.09
C PHE A 32 53.16 15.97 14.28
N SER A 33 53.79 15.05 15.02
CA SER A 33 53.84 14.84 16.48
C SER A 33 52.94 15.72 17.39
N ASP A 34 52.14 15.22 18.35
CA ASP A 34 52.25 14.17 19.39
C ASP A 34 52.58 14.73 20.79
N LEU A 35 52.02 14.04 21.80
CA LEU A 35 52.32 14.00 23.24
C LEU A 35 51.78 15.16 24.12
N GLY A 36 50.99 14.95 25.20
CA GLY A 36 50.62 13.74 25.94
C GLY A 36 50.86 13.95 27.45
N ARG A 37 49.85 13.71 28.31
CA ARG A 37 49.97 12.95 29.60
C ARG A 37 48.76 13.12 30.57
N SER A 38 48.26 11.94 30.98
CA SER A 38 48.13 11.44 32.38
C SER A 38 47.22 12.21 33.37
N MET A 39 46.05 11.72 33.78
CA MET A 39 45.70 10.62 34.73
C MET A 39 45.28 11.15 36.12
N ARG A 40 44.12 10.65 36.62
CA ARG A 40 43.59 10.53 38.02
C ARG A 40 42.25 11.23 38.32
N THR A 41 41.16 10.45 38.43
CA THR A 41 40.48 9.93 39.66
C THR A 41 39.67 10.96 40.47
N ASP A 42 38.35 10.93 40.24
CA ASP A 42 37.27 10.57 41.18
C ASP A 42 37.08 11.21 42.58
N VAL A 43 35.80 11.30 42.96
CA VAL A 43 35.15 11.52 44.29
C VAL A 43 34.85 12.97 44.75
N GLY A 44 33.60 13.39 44.54
CA GLY A 44 32.56 13.48 45.59
C GLY A 44 32.52 14.63 46.60
N ARG A 45 31.34 15.29 46.65
CA ARG A 45 30.47 15.53 47.84
C ARG A 45 30.20 16.99 48.28
N SER A 46 28.93 17.38 48.07
CA SER A 46 27.98 18.09 48.98
C SER A 46 28.30 19.49 49.53
N MET A 47 27.36 20.44 49.33
CA MET A 47 26.75 21.19 50.45
C MET A 47 25.41 21.84 50.06
N ARG A 48 24.58 22.02 51.09
CA ARG A 48 23.16 22.44 51.12
C ARG A 48 23.08 23.83 51.75
N THR A 49 21.91 24.48 51.62
CA THR A 49 21.32 25.55 52.50
C THR A 49 22.04 26.92 52.50
N GLU A 50 21.44 28.11 52.57
CA GLU A 50 20.08 28.58 52.96
C GLU A 50 19.90 30.10 52.64
N HIS A 51 18.64 30.55 52.58
CA HIS A 51 18.03 31.84 52.98
C HIS A 51 18.67 33.24 52.70
N HIS A 52 17.90 34.19 52.12
CA HIS A 52 17.14 35.23 52.87
C HIS A 52 16.53 36.38 52.00
N ILE A 53 15.29 36.76 52.36
CA ILE A 53 14.69 38.12 52.52
C ILE A 53 14.38 39.00 51.28
N GLY A 54 13.08 39.08 50.95
CA GLY A 54 12.20 40.25 51.15
C GLY A 54 12.38 41.54 50.32
N ARG A 55 11.36 41.92 49.52
CA ARG A 55 10.80 43.29 49.50
C ARG A 55 9.47 43.40 48.75
N SER A 56 8.58 44.21 49.32
CA SER A 56 7.27 44.65 48.82
C SER A 56 7.41 45.68 47.69
N MET A 57 6.57 45.59 46.66
CA MET A 57 6.13 46.76 45.86
C MET A 57 4.79 46.45 45.16
N ARG A 58 3.76 47.26 45.44
CA ARG A 58 2.49 47.34 44.68
C ARG A 58 2.74 48.04 43.34
N LEU A 59 2.14 47.59 42.24
CA LEU A 59 1.58 48.43 41.17
C LEU A 59 0.89 47.56 40.07
N THR A 60 -0.41 47.82 39.88
CA THR A 60 -1.23 47.82 38.63
C THR A 60 -1.28 46.62 37.67
N ASP A 61 -2.51 46.08 37.54
CA ASP A 61 -3.33 45.71 36.37
C ASP A 61 -2.73 45.35 34.98
N GLU A 62 -3.33 44.30 34.41
CA GLU A 62 -3.47 43.84 33.00
C GLU A 62 -2.35 43.00 32.32
N PRO A 63 -2.70 41.78 31.86
CA PRO A 63 -2.15 41.20 30.62
C PRO A 63 -3.23 40.46 29.77
N PRO A 64 -2.90 39.87 28.60
CA PRO A 64 -2.25 40.43 27.42
C PRO A 64 -3.05 40.16 26.12
N LEU A 65 -2.77 40.95 25.08
CA LEU A 65 -3.24 40.73 23.71
C LEU A 65 -2.56 39.50 23.10
N SER A 66 -3.32 38.44 22.78
CA SER A 66 -2.82 37.27 22.04
C SER A 66 -3.74 36.92 20.86
N ARG A 67 -3.30 37.39 19.69
CA ARG A 67 -3.28 36.75 18.37
C ARG A 67 -4.22 35.55 18.14
N GLU A 68 -5.33 35.82 17.44
CA GLU A 68 -6.21 34.84 16.80
C GLU A 68 -5.47 33.90 15.84
N LEU A 69 -5.84 32.62 15.87
CA LEU A 69 -5.89 31.73 14.69
C LEU A 69 -6.78 30.49 14.97
N ASP A 70 -7.86 30.45 14.17
CA ASP A 70 -8.58 29.36 13.52
C ASP A 70 -9.55 28.42 14.29
N GLU A 71 -10.84 28.60 13.96
CA GLU A 71 -12.04 27.96 14.52
C GLU A 71 -12.36 26.57 13.91
N THR A 72 -11.35 25.77 13.57
CA THR A 72 -11.55 24.45 12.92
C THR A 72 -11.25 23.23 13.81
N GLN A 73 -11.29 23.38 15.14
CA GLN A 73 -11.06 22.26 16.09
C GLN A 73 -12.06 22.11 17.25
N GLN A 74 -13.27 22.66 17.20
CA GLN A 74 -14.26 22.48 18.28
C GLN A 74 -15.59 21.86 17.84
N SER A 75 -15.52 20.61 17.37
CA SER A 75 -16.67 19.71 17.42
C SER A 75 -16.22 18.47 18.17
N TRP A 76 -17.08 17.94 19.04
CA TRP A 76 -16.89 16.85 20.02
C TRP A 76 -16.60 17.27 21.47
N LEU A 77 -17.65 17.70 22.18
CA LEU A 77 -17.94 17.34 23.56
C LEU A 77 -19.36 17.80 23.92
N LEU A 78 -20.20 16.84 24.31
CA LEU A 78 -21.56 17.04 24.79
C LEU A 78 -21.53 17.88 26.08
N GLU A 79 -22.22 19.02 26.12
CA GLU A 79 -22.49 19.74 27.37
C GLU A 79 -23.87 19.37 27.96
N PRO A 80 -23.98 19.35 29.31
CA PRO A 80 -25.17 18.89 30.01
C PRO A 80 -26.24 19.97 30.15
N ASN A 81 -27.48 19.51 30.11
CA ASN A 81 -28.72 20.26 30.26
C ASN A 81 -28.83 20.88 31.67
N ASN A 82 -28.81 22.21 31.78
CA ASN A 82 -29.22 22.93 32.98
C ASN A 82 -30.07 24.15 32.61
N LYS A 83 -31.38 23.93 32.45
CA LYS A 83 -32.37 25.02 32.40
C LYS A 83 -32.82 25.38 33.81
N LYS A 84 -32.37 26.54 34.30
CA LYS A 84 -33.14 27.37 35.22
C LYS A 84 -33.04 28.83 34.79
N LYS A 85 -34.17 29.36 34.34
CA LYS A 85 -34.61 30.76 34.48
C LYS A 85 -36.06 30.84 33.99
N GLN A 86 -36.98 31.14 34.91
CA GLN A 86 -38.10 32.02 34.58
C GLN A 86 -37.86 33.33 35.33
N PRO A 87 -38.18 34.46 34.68
CA PRO A 87 -39.40 35.12 35.12
C PRO A 87 -40.33 35.49 33.97
N ARG A 88 -41.62 35.40 34.30
CA ARG A 88 -42.82 35.90 33.63
C ARG A 88 -42.56 37.02 32.60
N VAL A 89 -42.96 36.74 31.35
CA VAL A 89 -43.41 37.80 30.43
C VAL A 89 -44.92 37.86 30.55
N ASN A 90 -45.43 38.98 31.09
CA ASN A 90 -46.83 39.31 31.00
C ASN A 90 -47.21 39.42 29.52
N LEU A 91 -48.07 38.51 29.05
CA LEU A 91 -48.84 38.73 27.83
C LEU A 91 -49.92 39.78 28.12
N GLY A 92 -49.49 41.03 28.26
CA GLY A 92 -50.35 42.18 28.15
C GLY A 92 -50.70 42.38 26.69
N PHE A 93 -51.76 41.74 26.20
CA PHE A 93 -52.45 42.19 24.99
C PHE A 93 -53.10 43.54 25.30
N GLY A 94 -52.28 44.58 25.24
CA GLY A 94 -52.62 45.97 25.48
C GLY A 94 -52.12 46.85 24.33
N ALA A 95 -52.43 46.46 23.10
CA ALA A 95 -52.40 47.35 21.95
C ALA A 95 -53.42 46.81 20.95
N SER A 96 -54.44 47.62 20.68
CA SER A 96 -55.44 47.37 19.66
C SER A 96 -54.75 47.17 18.31
N CYS A 97 -54.51 45.90 17.95
CA CYS A 97 -54.04 45.53 16.63
C CYS A 97 -55.17 45.93 15.66
N THR A 98 -54.98 47.05 14.97
CA THR A 98 -55.92 47.49 13.95
C THR A 98 -56.06 46.35 12.95
N ARG A 99 -57.29 45.99 12.59
CA ARG A 99 -57.66 44.94 11.62
C ARG A 99 -56.73 44.88 10.39
N ARG A 100 -56.14 46.01 10.01
CA ARG A 100 -55.09 46.17 8.99
C ARG A 100 -53.79 45.40 9.29
N CYS A 101 -53.20 45.46 10.48
CA CYS A 101 -51.94 44.76 10.80
C CYS A 101 -52.09 43.23 10.81
N PHE A 102 -53.25 42.74 11.26
CA PHE A 102 -53.59 41.31 11.19
C PHE A 102 -53.81 40.83 9.75
N LEU A 103 -54.46 41.65 8.92
CA LEU A 103 -54.60 41.38 7.47
C LEU A 103 -53.24 41.38 6.75
N TRP A 104 -52.35 42.31 7.07
CA TRP A 104 -51.00 42.36 6.49
C TRP A 104 -50.15 41.14 6.86
N SER A 105 -50.25 40.64 8.10
CA SER A 105 -49.53 39.43 8.53
C SER A 105 -50.07 38.16 7.86
N ILE A 106 -51.39 38.05 7.64
CA ILE A 106 -51.99 36.98 6.84
C ILE A 106 -51.53 37.06 5.38
N CYS A 107 -51.51 38.26 4.78
CA CYS A 107 -51.04 38.44 3.41
C CYS A 107 -49.57 38.03 3.24
N ILE A 108 -48.69 38.40 4.18
CA ILE A 108 -47.27 38.02 4.14
C ILE A 108 -47.11 36.50 4.27
N PHE A 109 -47.88 35.85 5.15
CA PHE A 109 -47.82 34.40 5.30
C PHE A 109 -48.27 33.68 4.02
N LEU A 110 -49.34 34.16 3.38
CA LEU A 110 -49.85 33.62 2.12
C LEU A 110 -48.86 33.83 0.97
N THR A 111 -48.21 34.99 0.86
CA THR A 111 -47.20 35.23 -0.18
C THR A 111 -45.97 34.35 0.01
N CYS A 112 -45.49 34.18 1.25
CA CYS A 112 -44.41 33.23 1.54
C CYS A 112 -44.80 31.79 1.18
N ALA A 113 -46.02 31.34 1.51
CA ALA A 113 -46.51 30.01 1.16
C ALA A 113 -46.57 29.80 -0.36
N ILE A 114 -47.01 30.81 -1.12
CA ILE A 114 -47.07 30.78 -2.58
C ILE A 114 -45.65 30.71 -3.18
N ILE A 115 -44.70 31.47 -2.66
CA ILE A 115 -43.30 31.42 -3.13
C ILE A 115 -42.68 30.04 -2.90
N VAL A 116 -42.91 29.43 -1.73
CA VAL A 116 -42.41 28.08 -1.43
C VAL A 116 -43.07 27.05 -2.34
N ALA A 117 -44.38 27.14 -2.56
CA ALA A 117 -45.10 26.25 -3.47
C ALA A 117 -44.59 26.36 -4.92
N LEU A 118 -44.40 27.59 -5.42
CA LEU A 118 -43.84 27.84 -6.74
C LEU A 118 -42.40 27.32 -6.87
N SER A 119 -41.59 27.45 -5.83
CA SER A 119 -40.22 26.91 -5.79
C SER A 119 -40.20 25.37 -5.84
N LEU A 120 -41.15 24.72 -5.19
CA LEU A 120 -41.27 23.26 -5.22
C LEU A 120 -41.80 22.75 -6.56
N VAL A 121 -42.73 23.49 -7.19
CA VAL A 121 -43.24 23.17 -8.53
C VAL A 121 -42.13 23.35 -9.57
N THR A 122 -41.39 24.46 -9.54
CA THR A 122 -40.25 24.64 -10.46
C THR A 122 -39.18 23.58 -10.23
N TRP A 123 -38.89 23.18 -8.99
CA TRP A 123 -37.95 22.08 -8.73
C TRP A 123 -38.44 20.72 -9.25
N LYS A 124 -39.74 20.41 -9.12
CA LYS A 124 -40.32 19.15 -9.60
C LYS A 124 -40.44 19.06 -11.11
N PHE A 125 -40.75 20.18 -11.77
CA PHE A 125 -41.07 20.24 -13.20
C PHE A 125 -39.95 20.86 -14.05
N ALA A 126 -38.88 21.37 -13.44
CA ALA A 126 -37.69 21.75 -14.19
C ALA A 126 -37.16 20.50 -14.93
N PRO A 127 -36.96 20.59 -16.26
CA PRO A 127 -36.33 19.50 -16.99
C PRO A 127 -34.94 19.30 -16.41
N LYS A 128 -34.75 18.18 -15.68
CA LYS A 128 -33.42 17.74 -15.29
C LYS A 128 -32.67 17.54 -16.60
N LYS A 129 -31.70 18.41 -16.91
CA LYS A 129 -30.79 18.17 -18.03
C LYS A 129 -30.26 16.76 -17.84
N HIS A 130 -30.68 15.83 -18.70
CA HIS A 130 -30.01 14.56 -18.79
C HIS A 130 -28.57 14.89 -19.11
N ARG A 131 -27.69 14.69 -18.13
CA ARG A 131 -26.25 14.77 -18.34
C ARG A 131 -25.96 13.74 -19.41
N THR A 132 -25.78 14.17 -20.65
CA THR A 132 -25.17 13.35 -21.69
C THR A 132 -23.82 12.94 -21.11
N LEU A 133 -23.67 11.65 -20.79
CA LEU A 133 -22.38 11.11 -20.34
C LEU A 133 -21.39 11.43 -21.45
N SER A 134 -20.41 12.28 -21.15
CA SER A 134 -19.28 12.51 -22.06
C SER A 134 -18.64 11.16 -22.37
N ALA A 135 -18.14 11.00 -23.60
CA ALA A 135 -17.33 9.83 -23.92
C ALA A 135 -16.22 9.67 -22.86
N PRO A 136 -15.94 8.44 -22.41
CA PRO A 136 -14.93 8.21 -21.39
C PRO A 136 -13.59 8.74 -21.88
N ASP A 137 -12.85 9.42 -21.00
CA ASP A 137 -11.51 9.90 -21.33
C ASP A 137 -10.53 8.72 -21.55
N ASN A 138 -9.37 9.02 -22.14
CA ASN A 138 -8.36 8.01 -22.44
C ASN A 138 -7.87 7.25 -21.20
N TYR A 139 -7.88 7.87 -20.01
CA TYR A 139 -7.47 7.23 -18.76
C TYR A 139 -8.53 6.23 -18.27
N THR A 140 -9.80 6.56 -18.43
CA THR A 140 -10.93 5.69 -18.10
C THR A 140 -10.92 4.46 -19.00
N ILE A 141 -10.67 4.64 -20.31
CA ILE A 141 -10.49 3.53 -21.25
C ILE A 141 -9.26 2.68 -20.89
N ALA A 142 -8.14 3.33 -20.56
CA ALA A 142 -6.91 2.63 -20.19
C ALA A 142 -7.08 1.82 -18.89
N LEU A 143 -7.78 2.36 -17.89
CA LEU A 143 -8.07 1.68 -16.63
C LEU A 143 -8.87 0.39 -16.85
N GLY A 144 -9.97 0.47 -17.61
CA GLY A 144 -10.78 -0.72 -17.92
C GLY A 144 -9.96 -1.80 -18.63
N LYS A 145 -9.09 -1.41 -19.58
CA LYS A 145 -8.17 -2.34 -20.26
C LYS A 145 -7.12 -2.93 -19.31
N ALA A 146 -6.57 -2.14 -18.40
CA ALA A 146 -5.60 -2.61 -17.43
C ALA A 146 -6.18 -3.64 -16.46
N LEU A 147 -7.43 -3.44 -16.01
CA LEU A 147 -8.13 -4.44 -15.18
C LEU A 147 -8.47 -5.71 -15.98
N THR A 148 -8.91 -5.53 -17.23
CA THR A 148 -9.16 -6.66 -18.16
C THR A 148 -7.90 -7.52 -18.37
N PHE A 149 -6.71 -6.91 -18.36
CA PHE A 149 -5.45 -7.66 -18.42
C PHE A 149 -5.31 -8.63 -17.24
N PHE A 150 -5.72 -8.26 -16.02
CA PHE A 150 -5.72 -9.20 -14.91
C PHE A 150 -6.72 -10.35 -15.12
N ASP A 151 -7.91 -10.09 -15.67
CA ASP A 151 -8.84 -11.18 -16.02
C ASP A 151 -8.20 -12.19 -16.97
N ILE A 152 -7.48 -11.68 -17.98
CA ILE A 152 -6.73 -12.47 -18.95
C ILE A 152 -5.61 -13.28 -18.30
N GLN A 153 -5.10 -12.89 -17.12
CA GLN A 153 -4.08 -13.65 -16.40
C GLN A 153 -4.65 -14.66 -15.40
N LYS A 154 -5.97 -14.70 -15.16
CA LYS A 154 -6.54 -15.63 -14.16
C LYS A 154 -6.26 -17.09 -14.52
N SER A 155 -5.80 -17.86 -13.54
CA SER A 155 -5.62 -19.32 -13.60
C SER A 155 -6.73 -20.03 -12.81
N GLY A 156 -7.04 -21.29 -13.11
CA GLY A 156 -8.01 -22.08 -12.36
C GLY A 156 -9.41 -22.10 -13.00
N ASN A 157 -10.43 -22.29 -12.16
CA ASN A 157 -11.81 -22.42 -12.63
C ASN A 157 -12.48 -21.07 -12.86
N LEU A 158 -12.33 -20.49 -14.05
CA LEU A 158 -12.90 -19.18 -14.39
C LEU A 158 -14.43 -19.11 -14.28
N ALA A 159 -15.14 -20.23 -14.43
CA ALA A 159 -16.59 -20.26 -14.26
C ALA A 159 -17.04 -19.92 -12.83
N SER A 160 -16.17 -20.14 -11.83
CA SER A 160 -16.47 -19.80 -10.43
C SER A 160 -16.40 -18.31 -10.13
N ASP A 161 -15.89 -17.49 -11.05
CA ASP A 161 -15.74 -16.05 -10.88
C ASP A 161 -17.03 -15.26 -11.22
N GLY A 162 -18.00 -15.90 -11.91
CA GLY A 162 -19.31 -15.30 -12.24
C GLY A 162 -19.29 -14.07 -13.16
N LYS A 163 -18.09 -13.59 -13.54
CA LYS A 163 -17.85 -12.37 -14.33
C LYS A 163 -16.78 -12.55 -15.44
N ASN A 164 -16.46 -13.79 -15.83
CA ASN A 164 -15.49 -14.00 -16.90
C ASN A 164 -16.12 -13.66 -18.26
N ASP A 165 -15.94 -12.42 -18.70
CA ASP A 165 -16.40 -11.91 -19.99
C ASP A 165 -15.40 -12.22 -21.14
N ILE A 166 -14.27 -12.86 -20.83
CA ILE A 166 -13.20 -13.17 -21.80
C ILE A 166 -13.48 -14.51 -22.49
N LEU A 167 -14.16 -14.45 -23.65
CA LEU A 167 -14.66 -15.62 -24.39
C LEU A 167 -13.58 -16.62 -24.85
N TRP A 168 -12.35 -16.18 -25.04
CA TRP A 168 -11.25 -17.02 -25.51
C TRP A 168 -10.41 -17.61 -24.38
N ARG A 169 -10.65 -17.21 -23.12
CA ARG A 169 -10.03 -17.82 -21.94
C ARG A 169 -10.96 -18.87 -21.34
N GLY A 170 -10.44 -20.08 -21.20
CA GLY A 170 -11.11 -21.19 -20.54
C GLY A 170 -10.54 -21.47 -19.15
N ALA A 171 -11.18 -22.39 -18.44
CA ALA A 171 -10.67 -22.87 -17.18
C ALA A 171 -9.46 -23.81 -17.40
N SER A 172 -8.40 -23.57 -16.64
CA SER A 172 -7.05 -24.13 -16.81
C SER A 172 -6.42 -24.49 -15.46
N ALA A 173 -5.32 -25.25 -15.48
CA ALA A 173 -4.49 -25.53 -14.30
C ALA A 173 -5.30 -26.05 -13.09
N ARG A 174 -6.28 -26.92 -13.36
CA ARG A 174 -7.19 -27.47 -12.33
C ARG A 174 -6.51 -28.49 -11.43
N SER A 175 -5.33 -28.97 -11.83
CA SER A 175 -4.52 -29.93 -11.08
C SER A 175 -3.38 -29.29 -10.28
N ASP A 176 -3.38 -27.97 -10.12
CA ASP A 176 -2.34 -27.24 -9.38
C ASP A 176 -2.18 -27.74 -7.94
N GLY A 177 -0.95 -28.20 -7.62
CA GLY A 177 -0.59 -28.75 -6.32
C GLY A 177 -1.03 -30.21 -6.08
N GLN A 178 -1.68 -30.86 -7.06
CA GLN A 178 -2.11 -32.25 -6.98
C GLN A 178 -1.04 -33.25 -7.46
N ALA A 179 -0.11 -32.83 -8.32
CA ALA A 179 0.99 -33.67 -8.79
C ALA A 179 2.08 -33.76 -7.71
N ALA A 180 2.05 -34.83 -6.92
CA ALA A 180 3.02 -35.14 -5.88
C ALA A 180 4.41 -35.43 -6.48
N GLN A 181 5.20 -34.39 -6.71
CA GLN A 181 6.65 -34.53 -6.68
C GLN A 181 7.07 -34.63 -5.21
N ASN A 182 7.62 -35.78 -4.82
CA ASN A 182 8.35 -35.98 -3.56
C ASN A 182 7.52 -36.23 -2.28
N GLY A 183 6.41 -36.97 -2.37
CA GLY A 183 5.75 -37.52 -1.17
C GLY A 183 5.07 -36.49 -0.24
N SER A 184 4.94 -35.24 -0.67
CA SER A 184 4.10 -34.25 0.00
C SER A 184 2.63 -34.52 -0.29
N ALA A 185 1.77 -34.33 0.72
CA ALA A 185 0.32 -34.45 0.55
C ALA A 185 -0.17 -33.48 -0.55
N ALA A 186 -1.11 -33.94 -1.38
CA ALA A 186 -1.74 -33.11 -2.40
C ALA A 186 -2.39 -31.87 -1.77
N VAL A 187 -2.14 -30.70 -2.36
CA VAL A 187 -2.73 -29.42 -1.92
C VAL A 187 -3.48 -28.81 -3.08
N ASN A 188 -4.69 -28.30 -2.84
CA ASN A 188 -5.44 -27.59 -3.87
C ASN A 188 -4.92 -26.16 -3.98
N LEU A 189 -4.08 -25.92 -4.99
CA LEU A 189 -3.53 -24.61 -5.31
C LEU A 189 -4.13 -24.02 -6.59
N THR A 190 -5.33 -24.43 -6.99
CA THR A 190 -6.05 -23.84 -8.13
C THR A 190 -6.40 -22.37 -7.86
N GLY A 191 -6.43 -21.54 -8.91
CA GLY A 191 -6.68 -20.10 -8.82
C GLY A 191 -5.41 -19.26 -8.97
N GLY A 192 -5.53 -17.97 -8.69
CA GLY A 192 -4.43 -17.01 -8.79
C GLY A 192 -4.25 -16.48 -10.21
N PHE A 193 -3.11 -15.85 -10.45
CA PHE A 193 -2.76 -15.28 -11.74
C PHE A 193 -1.50 -15.95 -12.30
N TYR A 194 -1.48 -16.16 -13.60
CA TYR A 194 -0.25 -16.38 -14.34
C TYR A 194 0.57 -15.11 -14.36
N ASP A 195 1.89 -15.25 -14.29
CA ASP A 195 2.80 -14.14 -14.06
C ASP A 195 2.96 -13.24 -15.29
N ALA A 196 3.24 -13.83 -16.46
CA ALA A 196 3.53 -13.08 -17.67
C ALA A 196 2.89 -13.74 -18.91
N GLY A 197 3.70 -14.02 -19.95
CA GLY A 197 3.27 -14.79 -21.12
C GLY A 197 3.41 -16.30 -20.94
N ASP A 198 3.81 -16.75 -19.76
CA ASP A 198 3.89 -18.14 -19.36
C ASP A 198 2.64 -18.55 -18.56
N ASN A 199 2.60 -19.81 -18.12
CA ASN A 199 1.55 -20.31 -17.25
C ASN A 199 2.03 -20.60 -15.82
N ILE A 200 3.11 -19.96 -15.39
CA ILE A 200 3.67 -20.10 -14.05
C ILE A 200 3.00 -19.11 -13.11
N LYS A 201 2.82 -19.52 -11.85
CA LYS A 201 2.33 -18.65 -10.78
C LYS A 201 3.45 -18.36 -9.81
N PHE A 202 4.16 -17.26 -10.02
CA PHE A 202 5.20 -16.79 -9.11
C PHE A 202 4.56 -16.00 -7.96
N GLY A 203 4.73 -16.49 -6.72
CA GLY A 203 4.09 -15.92 -5.54
C GLY A 203 4.58 -14.52 -5.18
N PHE A 204 5.86 -14.23 -5.41
CA PHE A 204 6.47 -12.95 -5.01
C PHE A 204 5.97 -11.76 -5.86
N PRO A 205 6.14 -11.74 -7.20
CA PRO A 205 5.57 -10.69 -8.05
C PRO A 205 4.03 -10.68 -8.03
N GLY A 206 3.39 -11.86 -7.91
CA GLY A 206 1.94 -11.96 -7.77
C GLY A 206 1.40 -11.29 -6.50
N ALA A 207 2.11 -11.41 -5.38
CA ALA A 207 1.78 -10.70 -4.15
C ALA A 207 1.93 -9.19 -4.32
N TYR A 208 3.05 -8.74 -4.89
CA TYR A 208 3.30 -7.33 -5.19
C TYR A 208 2.20 -6.69 -6.05
N ALA A 209 1.77 -7.37 -7.12
CA ALA A 209 0.71 -6.87 -8.01
C ALA A 209 -0.62 -6.66 -7.26
N ILE A 210 -0.96 -7.55 -6.33
CA ILE A 210 -2.17 -7.44 -5.50
C ILE A 210 -2.03 -6.37 -4.43
N THR A 211 -0.84 -6.19 -3.85
CA THR A 211 -0.58 -5.06 -2.95
C THR A 211 -0.81 -3.74 -3.68
N LEU A 212 -0.27 -3.57 -4.89
CA LEU A 212 -0.44 -2.34 -5.67
C LEU A 212 -1.88 -2.12 -6.14
N LEU A 213 -2.55 -3.15 -6.64
CA LEU A 213 -3.95 -3.03 -7.03
C LEU A 213 -4.81 -2.61 -5.81
N SER A 214 -4.56 -3.22 -4.65
CA SER A 214 -5.22 -2.85 -3.40
C SER A 214 -4.89 -1.42 -2.98
N TRP A 215 -3.62 -1.01 -3.03
CA TRP A 215 -3.20 0.35 -2.71
C TRP A 215 -3.88 1.37 -3.62
N SER A 216 -3.94 1.12 -4.93
CA SER A 216 -4.61 1.99 -5.89
C SER A 216 -6.10 2.18 -5.56
N VAL A 217 -6.79 1.11 -5.16
CA VAL A 217 -8.20 1.18 -4.76
C VAL A 217 -8.38 1.94 -3.45
N ILE A 218 -7.43 1.84 -2.51
CA ILE A 218 -7.45 2.61 -1.25
C ILE A 218 -7.29 4.10 -1.53
N GLU A 219 -6.30 4.49 -2.34
CA GLU A 219 -6.02 5.91 -2.63
C GLU A 219 -7.10 6.54 -3.53
N TYR A 220 -7.52 5.82 -4.56
CA TYR A 220 -8.37 6.35 -5.62
C TYR A 220 -9.78 5.77 -5.62
N ARG A 221 -10.28 5.30 -4.46
CA ARG A 221 -11.60 4.64 -4.34
C ARG A 221 -12.72 5.40 -5.04
N ALA A 222 -12.78 6.72 -4.84
CA ALA A 222 -13.81 7.57 -5.44
C ALA A 222 -13.75 7.58 -6.98
N LYS A 223 -12.56 7.44 -7.57
CA LYS A 223 -12.38 7.34 -9.03
C LYS A 223 -12.85 5.99 -9.55
N PHE A 224 -12.50 4.89 -8.88
CA PHE A 224 -13.02 3.56 -9.21
C PHE A 224 -14.55 3.49 -9.11
N VAL A 225 -15.17 4.18 -8.14
CA VAL A 225 -16.63 4.30 -8.06
C VAL A 225 -17.16 5.10 -9.25
N ALA A 226 -16.56 6.24 -9.57
CA ALA A 226 -17.00 7.11 -10.65
C ALA A 226 -16.89 6.46 -12.04
N THR A 227 -15.91 5.58 -12.25
CA THR A 227 -15.73 4.84 -13.50
C THR A 227 -16.54 3.54 -13.55
N GLY A 228 -17.16 3.12 -12.45
CA GLY A 228 -17.87 1.83 -12.36
C GLY A 228 -16.96 0.61 -12.21
N GLU A 229 -15.65 0.81 -12.04
CA GLU A 229 -14.64 -0.26 -12.00
C GLU A 229 -14.34 -0.79 -10.58
N LEU A 230 -14.96 -0.21 -9.54
CA LEU A 230 -14.66 -0.62 -8.15
C LEU A 230 -14.93 -2.11 -7.91
N ASP A 231 -16.07 -2.62 -8.36
CA ASP A 231 -16.43 -4.02 -8.11
C ASP A 231 -15.59 -4.99 -8.93
N HIS A 232 -15.10 -4.55 -10.10
CA HIS A 232 -14.17 -5.30 -10.92
C HIS A 232 -12.78 -5.34 -10.26
N ALA A 233 -12.25 -4.19 -9.83
CA ALA A 233 -10.99 -4.17 -9.08
C ALA A 233 -11.07 -5.02 -7.80
N LYS A 234 -12.19 -4.96 -7.06
CA LYS A 234 -12.41 -5.83 -5.90
C LYS A 234 -12.45 -7.32 -6.28
N SER A 235 -13.11 -7.73 -7.36
CA SER A 235 -13.10 -9.15 -7.76
C SER A 235 -11.69 -9.65 -8.10
N LEU A 236 -10.88 -8.83 -8.78
CA LEU A 236 -9.49 -9.13 -9.09
C LEU A 236 -8.63 -9.27 -7.82
N ILE A 237 -8.71 -8.32 -6.89
CA ILE A 237 -8.00 -8.39 -5.61
C ILE A 237 -8.40 -9.67 -4.87
N LYS A 238 -9.72 -9.95 -4.79
CA LYS A 238 -10.23 -11.14 -4.12
C LYS A 238 -9.71 -12.43 -4.75
N TRP A 239 -9.64 -12.51 -6.07
CA TRP A 239 -9.10 -13.67 -6.79
C TRP A 239 -7.65 -13.96 -6.38
N GLY A 240 -6.82 -12.91 -6.30
CA GLY A 240 -5.43 -13.01 -5.87
C GLY A 240 -5.31 -13.42 -4.40
N THR A 241 -6.05 -12.76 -3.51
CA THR A 241 -5.96 -13.05 -2.07
C THR A 241 -6.56 -14.41 -1.69
N ASP A 242 -7.61 -14.87 -2.38
CA ASP A 242 -8.15 -16.22 -2.19
C ASP A 242 -7.14 -17.29 -2.58
N TYR A 243 -6.35 -17.06 -3.63
CA TYR A 243 -5.24 -17.95 -3.99
C TYR A 243 -4.12 -17.91 -2.94
N MET A 244 -3.67 -16.72 -2.53
CA MET A 244 -2.62 -16.59 -1.49
C MET A 244 -3.00 -17.29 -0.19
N LEU A 245 -4.27 -17.20 0.24
CA LEU A 245 -4.75 -17.88 1.45
C LEU A 245 -4.71 -19.42 1.35
N LYS A 246 -4.52 -20.00 0.15
CA LYS A 246 -4.32 -21.44 -0.05
C LYS A 246 -2.85 -21.87 0.06
N THR A 247 -1.90 -20.92 -0.03
CA THR A 247 -0.47 -21.24 -0.11
C THR A 247 0.21 -21.43 1.25
N PHE A 248 -0.51 -21.24 2.36
CA PHE A 248 0.00 -21.42 3.71
C PHE A 248 -1.12 -21.77 4.70
N ASN A 249 -0.76 -22.31 5.88
CA ASN A 249 -1.71 -22.54 6.97
C ASN A 249 -1.67 -21.38 7.98
N ALA A 250 -2.72 -20.56 8.03
CA ALA A 250 -2.79 -19.40 8.91
C ALA A 250 -2.80 -19.74 10.42
N SER A 251 -3.13 -20.97 10.82
CA SER A 251 -3.07 -21.40 12.23
C SER A 251 -1.64 -21.67 12.72
N GLY A 252 -0.68 -21.80 11.80
CA GLY A 252 0.72 -22.05 12.10
C GLY A 252 1.48 -22.22 10.79
N VAL A 253 2.17 -21.17 10.35
CA VAL A 253 2.90 -21.19 9.07
C VAL A 253 4.24 -21.89 9.29
N ASP A 254 4.37 -23.09 8.73
CA ASP A 254 5.60 -23.89 8.71
C ASP A 254 6.30 -23.82 7.34
N LYS A 255 5.52 -23.63 6.27
CA LYS A 255 5.97 -23.44 4.90
C LYS A 255 5.02 -22.54 4.10
N ILE A 256 5.52 -22.02 2.98
CA ILE A 256 4.75 -21.26 2.00
C ILE A 256 4.93 -21.90 0.63
N TYR A 257 3.83 -22.23 -0.06
CA TYR A 257 3.86 -22.59 -1.48
C TYR A 257 4.10 -21.33 -2.31
N CYS A 258 5.35 -21.16 -2.74
CA CYS A 258 5.84 -19.95 -3.38
C CYS A 258 5.66 -19.94 -4.90
N GLN A 259 5.52 -21.12 -5.53
CA GLN A 259 5.45 -21.25 -6.97
C GLN A 259 4.64 -22.48 -7.37
N VAL A 260 3.88 -22.37 -8.47
CA VAL A 260 3.25 -23.51 -9.16
C VAL A 260 3.51 -23.35 -10.65
N GLY A 261 4.03 -24.38 -11.30
CA GLY A 261 4.69 -24.22 -12.60
C GLY A 261 6.21 -24.30 -12.45
N LEU A 262 6.90 -24.81 -13.47
CA LEU A 262 8.36 -24.81 -13.54
C LEU A 262 8.78 -24.10 -14.81
N GLY A 263 9.73 -23.17 -14.71
CA GLY A 263 10.30 -22.50 -15.88
C GLY A 263 11.70 -23.02 -16.21
N GLY A 264 12.41 -23.52 -15.21
CA GLY A 264 13.81 -23.91 -15.31
C GLY A 264 14.02 -25.41 -15.51
N GLY A 265 15.26 -25.76 -15.88
CA GLY A 265 15.73 -27.14 -15.96
C GLY A 265 15.62 -27.78 -17.36
N ALA A 266 15.99 -29.04 -17.45
CA ALA A 266 16.15 -29.77 -18.71
C ALA A 266 14.94 -30.64 -19.10
N LYS A 267 13.90 -30.70 -18.26
CA LYS A 267 12.66 -31.44 -18.55
C LYS A 267 11.65 -30.49 -19.21
N PRO A 268 10.72 -30.98 -20.05
CA PRO A 268 9.61 -30.18 -20.55
C PRO A 268 8.89 -29.48 -19.40
N ASN A 269 8.75 -28.16 -19.52
CA ASN A 269 8.28 -27.26 -18.48
C ASN A 269 7.41 -26.14 -19.09
N ASP A 270 6.89 -25.20 -18.28
CA ASP A 270 5.99 -24.14 -18.77
C ASP A 270 6.67 -23.21 -19.79
N HIS A 271 8.00 -23.04 -19.76
CA HIS A 271 8.75 -22.21 -20.72
C HIS A 271 9.19 -22.97 -21.97
N TYR A 272 9.30 -24.30 -21.88
CA TYR A 272 9.60 -25.16 -23.01
C TYR A 272 8.39 -25.34 -23.94
N CYS A 273 7.18 -25.37 -23.37
CA CYS A 273 5.94 -25.62 -24.10
C CYS A 273 5.22 -24.31 -24.46
N TRP A 274 5.04 -24.04 -25.77
CA TRP A 274 4.18 -22.95 -26.24
C TRP A 274 2.76 -23.46 -26.46
N GLU A 275 1.89 -23.27 -25.48
CA GLU A 275 0.53 -23.81 -25.50
C GLU A 275 -0.47 -22.87 -24.81
N ARG A 276 -1.76 -23.16 -25.00
CA ARG A 276 -2.81 -22.46 -24.28
C ARG A 276 -2.86 -22.98 -22.84
N PRO A 277 -3.15 -22.14 -21.83
CA PRO A 277 -3.26 -22.59 -20.44
C PRO A 277 -4.28 -23.72 -20.26
N GLU A 278 -5.34 -23.76 -21.07
CA GLU A 278 -6.38 -24.79 -21.00
C GLU A 278 -5.87 -26.18 -21.39
N ASP A 279 -4.75 -26.27 -22.12
CA ASP A 279 -4.13 -27.53 -22.54
C ASP A 279 -3.11 -28.06 -21.51
N LEU A 280 -2.77 -27.28 -20.47
CA LEU A 280 -1.81 -27.67 -19.41
C LEU A 280 -2.19 -28.98 -18.70
N ASP A 281 -3.48 -29.15 -18.41
CA ASP A 281 -3.98 -30.30 -17.65
C ASP A 281 -4.02 -31.59 -18.52
N HIS A 282 -3.84 -31.48 -19.84
CA HIS A 282 -3.94 -32.61 -20.77
C HIS A 282 -2.80 -33.62 -20.61
N PHE A 283 -1.60 -33.14 -20.33
CA PHE A 283 -0.40 -33.97 -20.36
C PHE A 283 -0.11 -34.70 -19.04
N HIS A 284 -0.90 -34.46 -17.98
CA HIS A 284 -0.77 -35.06 -16.64
C HIS A 284 0.69 -35.14 -16.12
N ASP A 285 1.53 -34.18 -16.52
CA ASP A 285 2.94 -34.19 -16.21
C ASP A 285 3.25 -33.37 -14.94
N THR A 286 4.54 -33.23 -14.64
CA THR A 286 5.00 -32.58 -13.42
C THR A 286 5.00 -31.05 -13.47
N ARG A 287 4.55 -30.42 -14.56
CA ARG A 287 4.58 -28.95 -14.70
C ARG A 287 3.72 -28.26 -13.66
N ARG A 288 2.65 -28.90 -13.20
CA ARG A 288 1.75 -28.31 -12.19
C ARG A 288 2.15 -28.62 -10.74
N SER A 289 3.38 -29.10 -10.53
CA SER A 289 3.96 -29.27 -9.19
C SER A 289 4.18 -27.91 -8.52
N ALA A 290 4.04 -27.91 -7.20
CA ALA A 290 4.19 -26.72 -6.38
C ALA A 290 5.51 -26.77 -5.61
N ILE A 291 6.23 -25.65 -5.57
CA ILE A 291 7.43 -25.49 -4.77
C ILE A 291 7.05 -24.81 -3.46
N ALA A 292 7.44 -25.43 -2.35
CA ALA A 292 7.27 -24.87 -1.01
C ALA A 292 8.63 -24.51 -0.41
N VAL A 293 8.66 -23.40 0.32
CA VAL A 293 9.83 -22.94 1.08
C VAL A 293 9.51 -22.86 2.57
N THR A 294 10.50 -23.13 3.41
CA THR A 294 10.40 -23.11 4.89
C THR A 294 11.04 -21.88 5.52
N SER A 295 11.59 -20.99 4.69
CA SER A 295 12.08 -19.64 5.00
C SER A 295 11.86 -18.72 3.81
N GLY A 296 11.76 -17.42 4.03
CA GLY A 296 11.48 -16.45 2.96
C GLY A 296 10.82 -15.18 3.49
N SER A 297 11.61 -14.29 4.07
CA SER A 297 11.14 -13.04 4.69
C SER A 297 10.59 -12.03 3.70
N ASP A 298 11.18 -11.99 2.51
CA ASP A 298 10.76 -11.21 1.35
C ASP A 298 9.36 -11.64 0.89
N LEU A 299 9.21 -12.89 0.43
CA LEU A 299 7.94 -13.44 -0.02
C LEU A 299 6.85 -13.30 1.04
N ALA A 300 7.14 -13.70 2.28
CA ALA A 300 6.17 -13.63 3.36
C ALA A 300 5.83 -12.19 3.76
N GLY A 301 6.79 -11.27 3.69
CA GLY A 301 6.59 -9.84 3.93
C GLY A 301 5.71 -9.19 2.88
N GLU A 302 5.94 -9.47 1.60
CA GLU A 302 5.10 -8.97 0.50
C GLU A 302 3.70 -9.58 0.54
N MET A 303 3.56 -10.88 0.79
CA MET A 303 2.24 -11.50 0.96
C MET A 303 1.49 -10.92 2.18
N ALA A 304 2.20 -10.61 3.28
CA ALA A 304 1.61 -9.91 4.42
C ALA A 304 1.14 -8.50 4.05
N ALA A 305 1.90 -7.77 3.24
CA ALA A 305 1.50 -6.48 2.70
C ALA A 305 0.25 -6.59 1.83
N ALA A 306 0.21 -7.54 0.89
CA ALA A 306 -0.91 -7.79 -0.02
C ALA A 306 -2.21 -8.07 0.74
N LEU A 307 -2.18 -9.01 1.69
CA LEU A 307 -3.35 -9.36 2.50
C LEU A 307 -3.78 -8.19 3.41
N SER A 308 -2.83 -7.42 3.94
CA SER A 308 -3.12 -6.24 4.76
C SER A 308 -3.80 -5.13 3.95
N ALA A 309 -3.24 -4.76 2.80
CA ALA A 309 -3.82 -3.77 1.91
C ALA A 309 -5.22 -4.21 1.44
N ALA A 310 -5.36 -5.46 0.98
CA ALA A 310 -6.66 -6.00 0.59
C ALA A 310 -7.68 -5.96 1.74
N SER A 311 -7.27 -6.24 2.98
CA SER A 311 -8.18 -6.18 4.14
C SER A 311 -8.79 -4.80 4.33
N ILE A 312 -8.07 -3.73 3.96
CA ILE A 312 -8.55 -2.35 4.00
C ILE A 312 -9.60 -2.12 2.90
N VAL A 313 -9.36 -2.63 1.69
CA VAL A 313 -10.31 -2.58 0.56
C VAL A 313 -11.64 -3.26 0.91
N PHE A 314 -11.57 -4.40 1.61
CA PHE A 314 -12.74 -5.20 2.01
C PHE A 314 -13.28 -4.87 3.41
N LYS A 315 -13.01 -3.68 3.96
CA LYS A 315 -13.55 -3.28 5.28
C LYS A 315 -15.08 -3.37 5.38
N ASP A 316 -15.78 -3.25 4.25
CA ASP A 316 -17.24 -3.43 4.15
C ASP A 316 -17.69 -4.91 4.23
N GLN A 317 -16.76 -5.86 4.13
CA GLN A 317 -16.99 -7.30 4.28
C GLN A 317 -16.18 -7.83 5.48
N PRO A 318 -16.66 -7.59 6.73
CA PRO A 318 -15.85 -7.76 7.94
C PRO A 318 -15.31 -9.18 8.13
N GLY A 319 -16.09 -10.20 7.76
CA GLY A 319 -15.63 -11.59 7.84
C GLY A 319 -14.44 -11.89 6.93
N TYR A 320 -14.45 -11.36 5.71
CA TYR A 320 -13.34 -11.53 4.76
C TYR A 320 -12.15 -10.66 5.13
N SER A 321 -12.37 -9.39 5.47
CA SER A 321 -11.32 -8.48 5.96
C SER A 321 -10.57 -9.08 7.16
N LEU A 322 -11.30 -9.62 8.15
CA LEU A 322 -10.68 -10.27 9.31
C LEU A 322 -9.88 -11.53 8.93
N LYS A 323 -10.38 -12.33 7.97
CA LYS A 323 -9.64 -13.49 7.44
C LYS A 323 -8.31 -13.06 6.81
N LEU A 324 -8.32 -11.98 6.02
CA LEU A 324 -7.11 -11.41 5.41
C LEU A 324 -6.13 -10.90 6.45
N VAL A 325 -6.59 -10.13 7.44
CA VAL A 325 -5.73 -9.65 8.55
C VAL A 325 -5.11 -10.81 9.31
N ARG A 326 -5.86 -11.89 9.61
CA ARG A 326 -5.32 -13.08 10.29
C ARG A 326 -4.21 -13.73 9.46
N GLY A 327 -4.42 -13.90 8.15
CA GLY A 327 -3.40 -14.40 7.23
C GLY A 327 -2.15 -13.51 7.20
N ALA A 328 -2.33 -12.20 7.09
CA ALA A 328 -1.23 -11.23 7.06
C ALA A 328 -0.38 -11.28 8.34
N LYS A 329 -1.01 -11.37 9.52
CA LYS A 329 -0.31 -11.51 10.80
C LYS A 329 0.51 -12.80 10.87
N ALA A 330 -0.06 -13.92 10.41
CA ALA A 330 0.61 -15.21 10.42
C ALA A 330 1.84 -15.23 9.50
N LEU A 331 1.72 -14.68 8.29
CA LEU A 331 2.83 -14.54 7.34
C LEU A 331 3.92 -13.60 7.85
N TYR A 332 3.55 -12.45 8.40
CA TYR A 332 4.54 -11.51 8.93
C TYR A 332 5.31 -12.09 10.13
N ALA A 333 4.63 -12.87 10.98
CA ALA A 333 5.30 -13.61 12.05
C ALA A 333 6.31 -14.63 11.50
N PHE A 334 5.94 -15.39 10.46
CA PHE A 334 6.85 -16.29 9.75
C PHE A 334 8.05 -15.53 9.15
N ALA A 335 7.80 -14.40 8.49
CA ALA A 335 8.83 -13.56 7.89
C ALA A 335 9.87 -13.09 8.92
N LYS A 336 9.43 -12.76 10.14
CA LYS A 336 10.34 -12.37 11.24
C LYS A 336 11.08 -13.55 11.87
N PHE A 337 10.46 -14.72 11.96
CA PHE A 337 11.02 -15.88 12.66
C PHE A 337 12.00 -16.70 11.80
N ARG A 338 11.89 -16.63 10.47
CA ARG A 338 12.73 -17.38 9.51
C ARG A 338 13.47 -16.43 8.55
N PRO A 339 14.44 -15.63 9.04
CA PRO A 339 15.12 -14.61 8.24
C PRO A 339 16.02 -15.22 7.16
N ALA A 340 15.54 -15.21 5.91
CA ALA A 340 16.29 -15.56 4.72
C ALA A 340 15.53 -15.08 3.46
N PRO A 341 16.21 -14.81 2.34
CA PRO A 341 15.54 -14.69 1.05
C PRO A 341 14.79 -15.99 0.69
N PHE A 342 13.60 -15.91 0.11
CA PHE A 342 12.84 -17.11 -0.27
C PHE A 342 13.56 -17.91 -1.38
N ALA A 343 14.32 -17.20 -2.22
CA ALA A 343 15.08 -17.79 -3.32
C ALA A 343 16.12 -18.83 -2.85
N ASP A 344 16.60 -18.74 -1.61
CA ASP A 344 17.52 -19.72 -1.03
C ASP A 344 16.88 -21.12 -0.91
N GLY A 345 15.56 -21.18 -0.72
CA GLY A 345 14.78 -22.40 -0.67
C GLY A 345 14.37 -22.94 -2.05
N LEU A 346 14.64 -22.22 -3.14
CA LEU A 346 14.28 -22.64 -4.50
C LEU A 346 15.34 -23.55 -5.12
N PRO A 347 14.96 -24.47 -6.02
CA PRO A 347 15.90 -25.11 -6.95
C PRO A 347 16.69 -24.05 -7.73
N SER A 348 17.97 -24.31 -8.02
CA SER A 348 18.84 -23.36 -8.74
C SER A 348 18.28 -22.93 -10.09
N SER A 349 17.55 -23.82 -10.77
CA SER A 349 16.90 -23.54 -12.05
C SER A 349 15.77 -22.51 -11.95
N GLU A 350 15.12 -22.39 -10.79
CA GLU A 350 14.00 -21.47 -10.59
C GLU A 350 14.44 -20.11 -10.04
N ARG A 351 15.65 -20.02 -9.46
CA ARG A 351 16.20 -18.76 -8.94
C ARG A 351 16.49 -17.73 -10.04
N ALA A 352 16.55 -18.16 -11.31
CA ALA A 352 16.85 -17.28 -12.43
C ALA A 352 15.69 -16.34 -12.82
N PHE A 353 14.46 -16.59 -12.31
CA PHE A 353 13.28 -15.81 -12.67
C PHE A 353 13.08 -14.61 -11.73
N TYR A 354 12.63 -14.87 -10.50
CA TYR A 354 12.36 -13.87 -9.48
C TYR A 354 13.29 -14.06 -8.29
N ASN A 355 14.56 -13.66 -8.46
CA ASN A 355 15.50 -13.65 -7.35
C ASN A 355 15.29 -12.43 -6.47
N SER A 356 15.47 -12.57 -5.17
CA SER A 356 15.37 -11.46 -4.22
C SER A 356 16.73 -10.84 -3.95
N SER A 357 16.83 -9.52 -4.02
CA SER A 357 18.07 -8.80 -3.72
C SER A 357 18.30 -8.64 -2.21
N HIS A 358 17.23 -8.40 -1.45
CA HIS A 358 17.21 -8.28 0.00
C HIS A 358 15.76 -8.38 0.51
N PHE A 359 15.55 -8.66 1.80
CA PHE A 359 14.19 -8.81 2.37
C PHE A 359 13.81 -7.75 3.42
N ASN A 360 14.72 -6.83 3.75
CA ASN A 360 14.50 -5.90 4.86
C ASN A 360 13.42 -4.86 4.54
N ASP A 361 13.39 -4.40 3.31
CA ASP A 361 12.34 -3.54 2.77
C ASP A 361 10.98 -4.24 2.72
N GLU A 362 10.86 -5.53 2.39
CA GLU A 362 9.58 -6.25 2.56
C GLU A 362 9.13 -6.32 4.02
N LEU A 363 10.06 -6.42 4.98
CA LEU A 363 9.71 -6.41 6.40
C LEU A 363 9.22 -5.03 6.86
N ILE A 364 9.76 -3.94 6.31
CA ILE A 364 9.29 -2.56 6.56
C ILE A 364 7.94 -2.33 5.85
N TRP A 365 7.82 -2.76 4.60
CA TRP A 365 6.60 -2.66 3.78
C TRP A 365 5.44 -3.45 4.40
N GLY A 366 5.65 -4.72 4.73
CA GLY A 366 4.66 -5.60 5.35
C GLY A 366 4.21 -5.12 6.72
N SER A 367 5.12 -4.64 7.57
CA SER A 367 4.74 -4.04 8.87
C SER A 367 3.98 -2.73 8.72
N THR A 368 4.38 -1.87 7.77
CA THR A 368 3.68 -0.62 7.47
C THR A 368 2.24 -0.90 7.06
N TRP A 369 2.00 -1.82 6.12
CA TRP A 369 0.64 -2.20 5.73
C TRP A 369 -0.16 -2.88 6.85
N LEU A 370 0.46 -3.75 7.64
CA LEU A 370 -0.18 -4.36 8.80
C LEU A 370 -0.59 -3.31 9.84
N TYR A 371 0.24 -2.29 10.07
CA TYR A 371 -0.12 -1.16 10.91
C TYR A 371 -1.31 -0.41 10.34
N LEU A 372 -1.32 -0.07 9.05
CA LEU A 372 -2.45 0.61 8.41
C LEU A 372 -3.75 -0.21 8.45
N ALA A 373 -3.65 -1.53 8.39
CA ALA A 373 -4.80 -2.43 8.46
C ALA A 373 -5.35 -2.60 9.88
N THR A 374 -4.49 -2.56 10.90
CA THR A 374 -4.86 -2.97 12.27
C THR A 374 -4.82 -1.87 13.32
N GLY A 375 -4.11 -0.77 13.08
CA GLY A 375 -3.79 0.27 14.05
C GLY A 375 -2.85 -0.18 15.18
N ASN A 376 -2.29 -1.40 15.13
CA ASN A 376 -1.44 -1.91 16.20
C ASN A 376 -0.02 -1.32 16.11
N LEU A 377 0.33 -0.51 17.12
CA LEU A 377 1.62 0.18 17.23
C LEU A 377 2.85 -0.73 17.26
N THR A 378 2.70 -2.02 17.58
CA THR A 378 3.82 -2.98 17.48
C THR A 378 4.36 -3.05 16.05
N TYR A 379 3.49 -3.01 15.03
CA TYR A 379 3.93 -3.05 13.64
C TYR A 379 4.57 -1.73 13.19
N LEU A 380 4.07 -0.58 13.68
CA LEU A 380 4.76 0.70 13.45
C LEU A 380 6.15 0.72 14.08
N GLY A 381 6.27 0.19 15.30
CA GLY A 381 7.57 -0.04 15.96
C GLY A 381 8.50 -0.90 15.13
N ASP A 382 8.04 -2.06 14.66
CA ASP A 382 8.81 -2.94 13.78
C ASP A 382 9.28 -2.22 12.50
N ALA A 383 8.41 -1.46 11.83
CA ALA A 383 8.77 -0.71 10.63
C ALA A 383 9.89 0.30 10.91
N THR A 384 9.78 1.03 12.03
CA THR A 384 10.76 2.08 12.38
C THR A 384 12.08 1.54 12.94
N ILE A 385 12.08 0.46 13.73
CA ILE A 385 13.31 -0.16 14.25
C ILE A 385 14.13 -0.76 13.09
N ARG A 386 13.45 -1.40 12.13
CA ARG A 386 14.15 -1.98 10.97
C ARG A 386 14.74 -0.92 10.05
N ALA A 387 14.11 0.25 9.99
CA ALA A 387 14.65 1.42 9.31
C ALA A 387 15.96 1.92 9.94
N THR A 388 16.05 1.96 11.27
CA THR A 388 17.28 2.35 11.98
C THR A 388 18.36 1.31 11.91
N ASP A 389 17.98 0.02 11.98
CA ASP A 389 18.94 -1.05 12.23
C ASP A 389 19.75 -1.45 11.02
N ASN A 390 19.24 -1.46 9.77
CA ASN A 390 20.05 -1.96 8.63
C ASN A 390 19.62 -1.62 7.20
N SER A 391 18.44 -1.08 6.89
CA SER A 391 17.99 -1.01 5.47
C SER A 391 18.78 0.01 4.63
N ASN A 392 19.08 1.21 5.14
CA ASN A 392 19.81 2.23 4.37
C ASN A 392 21.35 2.06 4.41
N ARG A 393 21.88 1.17 5.27
CA ARG A 393 23.34 0.98 5.45
C ARG A 393 23.89 -0.31 4.84
N ARG A 394 23.05 -1.34 4.60
CA ARG A 394 23.45 -2.62 4.00
C ARG A 394 22.84 -2.84 2.60
N GLY A 395 22.95 -1.84 1.72
CA GLY A 395 22.63 -2.00 0.30
C GLY A 395 21.23 -1.60 -0.15
N GLY A 396 20.34 -1.18 0.76
CA GLY A 396 19.10 -0.51 0.35
C GLY A 396 19.44 0.88 -0.17
N ASN A 397 19.36 1.06 -1.48
CA ASN A 397 19.49 2.37 -2.09
C ASN A 397 18.24 3.19 -1.72
N PRO A 398 18.33 4.27 -0.91
CA PRO A 398 17.17 5.11 -0.61
C PRO A 398 16.62 5.83 -1.87
N PHE A 399 17.38 5.78 -2.97
CA PHE A 399 16.99 6.23 -4.31
C PHE A 399 16.73 5.07 -5.28
N GLY A 400 16.49 3.86 -4.75
CA GLY A 400 16.13 2.69 -5.55
C GLY A 400 14.79 2.90 -6.27
N VAL A 401 14.63 2.21 -7.40
CA VAL A 401 13.35 2.19 -8.11
C VAL A 401 12.37 1.33 -7.32
N PHE A 402 11.13 1.81 -7.19
CA PHE A 402 10.06 1.03 -6.59
C PHE A 402 9.57 -0.03 -7.59
N ASP A 403 9.77 -1.30 -7.28
CA ASP A 403 9.40 -2.43 -8.13
C ASP A 403 9.02 -3.65 -7.27
N TRP A 404 8.95 -4.84 -7.88
CA TRP A 404 8.57 -6.09 -7.19
C TRP A 404 9.65 -6.63 -6.24
N ASP A 405 10.90 -6.19 -6.34
CA ASP A 405 12.06 -6.60 -5.54
C ASP A 405 12.48 -5.52 -4.53
N ASN A 406 12.12 -4.25 -4.76
CA ASN A 406 12.44 -3.15 -3.85
C ASN A 406 11.21 -2.30 -3.49
N LYS A 407 10.78 -2.38 -2.22
CA LYS A 407 9.62 -1.68 -1.65
C LYS A 407 9.96 -0.45 -0.81
N LEU A 408 11.24 -0.13 -0.67
CA LEU A 408 11.68 0.88 0.30
C LEU A 408 11.07 2.26 0.01
N ALA A 409 11.08 2.70 -1.25
CA ALA A 409 10.49 3.97 -1.66
C ALA A 409 8.98 4.04 -1.37
N GLY A 410 8.25 2.95 -1.61
CA GLY A 410 6.82 2.87 -1.28
C GLY A 410 6.57 2.92 0.22
N ALA A 411 7.36 2.20 1.02
CA ALA A 411 7.26 2.21 2.48
C ALA A 411 7.59 3.59 3.07
N GLN A 412 8.65 4.24 2.60
CA GLN A 412 9.03 5.61 2.97
C GLN A 412 7.90 6.60 2.70
N LEU A 413 7.24 6.50 1.54
CA LEU A 413 6.11 7.36 1.20
C LEU A 413 4.93 7.18 2.18
N LEU A 414 4.55 5.94 2.46
CA LEU A 414 3.45 5.64 3.40
C LEU A 414 3.77 6.15 4.83
N LEU A 415 4.99 5.92 5.30
CA LEU A 415 5.43 6.36 6.63
C LEU A 415 5.60 7.89 6.71
N THR A 416 6.02 8.52 5.62
CA THR A 416 6.05 10.00 5.49
C THR A 416 4.64 10.57 5.61
N ARG A 417 3.67 9.98 4.91
CA ARG A 417 2.26 10.38 5.02
C ARG A 417 1.75 10.21 6.45
N LEU A 418 2.08 9.09 7.11
CA LEU A 418 1.72 8.86 8.50
C LEU A 418 2.24 9.97 9.41
N ARG A 419 3.50 10.37 9.24
CA ARG A 419 4.09 11.50 9.98
C ARG A 419 3.32 12.79 9.77
N MET A 420 3.03 13.13 8.52
CA MET A 420 2.40 14.40 8.16
C MET A 420 0.94 14.50 8.61
N LEU A 421 0.20 13.39 8.56
CA LEU A 421 -1.24 13.40 8.82
C LEU A 421 -1.61 12.99 10.25
N GLN A 422 -0.85 12.10 10.88
CA GLN A 422 -1.19 11.58 12.21
C GLN A 422 -0.18 11.98 13.29
N GLY A 423 1.07 12.27 12.93
CA GLY A 423 2.09 12.74 13.87
C GLY A 423 2.25 11.84 15.11
N PRO A 424 2.60 10.54 14.96
CA PRO A 424 2.61 9.60 16.08
C PRO A 424 3.65 9.91 17.17
N GLY A 425 4.56 10.87 16.95
CA GLY A 425 5.49 11.37 17.96
C GLY A 425 6.59 10.38 18.35
N TYR A 426 7.11 10.52 19.57
CA TYR A 426 8.14 9.64 20.12
C TYR A 426 7.57 8.21 20.36
N PRO A 427 8.32 7.13 20.07
CA PRO A 427 9.73 7.08 19.64
C PRO A 427 9.95 7.13 18.12
N TYR A 428 8.89 7.29 17.32
CA TYR A 428 8.92 7.11 15.86
C TYR A 428 9.45 8.32 15.09
N GLU A 429 9.31 9.52 15.65
CA GLU A 429 9.53 10.80 14.94
C GLU A 429 10.89 10.90 14.24
N GLN A 430 11.97 10.40 14.84
CA GLN A 430 13.30 10.49 14.25
C GLN A 430 13.38 9.77 12.90
N VAL A 431 12.90 8.53 12.85
CA VAL A 431 12.88 7.70 11.63
C VAL A 431 11.93 8.28 10.60
N LEU A 432 10.73 8.67 11.04
CA LEU A 432 9.73 9.22 10.14
C LEU A 432 10.20 10.54 9.51
N LYS A 433 10.94 11.37 10.25
CA LYS A 433 11.56 12.59 9.73
C LYS A 433 12.63 12.27 8.69
N GLN A 434 13.44 11.24 8.92
CA GLN A 434 14.42 10.76 7.93
C GLN A 434 13.73 10.31 6.65
N TYR A 435 12.69 9.49 6.73
CA TYR A 435 11.93 9.03 5.55
C TYR A 435 11.22 10.15 4.82
N ASN A 436 10.74 11.18 5.54
CA ASN A 436 10.19 12.38 4.91
C ASN A 436 11.27 13.09 4.08
N ASN A 437 12.48 13.26 4.62
CA ASN A 437 13.59 13.86 3.88
C ASN A 437 13.99 13.03 2.65
N GLU A 438 14.09 11.70 2.80
CA GLU A 438 14.43 10.79 1.70
C GLU A 438 13.35 10.81 0.60
N THR A 439 12.08 10.80 0.98
CA THR A 439 10.95 10.94 0.06
C THR A 439 10.99 12.28 -0.69
N ASN A 440 11.28 13.39 0.01
CA ASN A 440 11.41 14.70 -0.63
C ASN A 440 12.57 14.72 -1.63
N LEU A 441 13.70 14.11 -1.31
CA LEU A 441 14.83 14.02 -2.23
C LEU A 441 14.50 13.18 -3.46
N ALA A 442 13.83 12.03 -3.27
CA ALA A 442 13.36 11.20 -4.37
C ALA A 442 12.40 11.97 -5.28
N MET A 443 11.37 12.61 -4.71
CA MET A 443 10.43 13.46 -5.45
C MET A 443 11.13 14.57 -6.22
N CYS A 444 12.08 15.27 -5.60
CA CYS A 444 12.91 16.27 -6.27
C CYS A 444 13.66 15.66 -7.46
N ALA A 445 14.29 14.50 -7.31
CA ALA A 445 14.99 13.84 -8.43
C ALA A 445 14.08 13.51 -9.64
N TYR A 446 12.76 13.43 -9.45
CA TYR A 446 11.75 13.27 -10.51
C TYR A 446 11.18 14.58 -11.08
N LEU A 447 11.52 15.75 -10.54
CA LEU A 447 11.06 17.04 -11.08
C LEU A 447 11.83 17.48 -12.34
N PRO A 448 11.20 18.19 -13.30
CA PRO A 448 11.78 18.63 -14.59
C PRO A 448 13.19 19.22 -14.51
N GLN A 449 13.50 19.90 -13.40
CA GLN A 449 14.79 20.55 -13.17
C GLN A 449 15.96 19.59 -12.85
N PHE A 450 15.69 18.36 -12.41
CA PHE A 450 16.73 17.39 -12.05
C PHE A 450 16.79 16.27 -13.09
N LYS A 451 17.97 16.02 -13.69
CA LYS A 451 18.17 14.96 -14.72
C LYS A 451 18.68 13.65 -14.13
N THR A 452 18.30 13.35 -12.89
CA THR A 452 18.84 12.21 -12.12
C THR A 452 18.35 10.86 -12.64
N PHE A 453 17.11 10.81 -13.13
CA PHE A 453 16.52 9.60 -13.72
C PHE A 453 16.17 9.85 -15.19
N ASN A 454 16.43 8.85 -16.05
CA ASN A 454 15.96 8.88 -17.43
C ASN A 454 14.43 8.84 -17.44
N ARG A 455 13.80 9.85 -18.06
CA ARG A 455 12.34 9.96 -18.15
C ARG A 455 11.86 9.63 -19.55
N THR A 456 10.72 8.96 -19.63
CA THR A 456 9.94 8.93 -20.86
C THR A 456 9.37 10.33 -21.12
N ALA A 457 9.26 10.72 -22.39
CA ALA A 457 8.58 11.96 -22.78
C ALA A 457 7.06 11.80 -22.59
N GLY A 458 6.62 11.81 -21.34
CA GLY A 458 5.20 11.87 -20.97
C GLY A 458 4.69 13.30 -21.04
N PRO A 459 3.36 13.50 -21.13
CA PRO A 459 2.77 14.84 -21.05
C PRO A 459 3.18 15.51 -19.74
N GLU A 460 3.54 16.79 -19.84
CA GLU A 460 3.98 17.63 -18.72
C GLU A 460 3.05 17.47 -17.52
N PHE A 461 3.59 17.01 -16.39
CA PHE A 461 2.88 16.99 -15.12
C PHE A 461 2.51 18.43 -14.76
N PHE A 462 1.22 18.73 -14.70
CA PHE A 462 0.75 19.99 -14.13
C PHE A 462 1.17 20.07 -12.64
N PRO A 463 1.80 21.16 -12.21
CA PRO A 463 2.06 21.38 -10.79
C PRO A 463 0.72 21.57 -10.07
N PHE A 464 0.59 20.92 -8.90
CA PHE A 464 -0.53 21.12 -7.97
C PHE A 464 -0.57 22.54 -7.41
#